data_AF-A0A0A1MB67-F1
#
_entry.id   AF-A0A0A1MB67-F1
#
_cell.length_a   1.000
_cell.length_b   1.000
_cell.length_c   1.000
_cell.angle_alpha   90.00
_cell.angle_beta   90.00
_cell.angle_gamma   90.00
#
_symmetry.space_group_name_H-M   'P 1'
#
loop_
_entity.id
_entity.type
_entity.pdbx_description
1 polymer ?
#
loop_
_entity_poly.entity_id
_entity_poly.type
_entity_poly.pdbx_seq_one_letter_code
_entity_poly.pdbx_strand_id
1 'polypeptide(L)' 'MEIHEKIEFIRQQKQITKTQIAKKCSKTPAWYTNISKGKTKIDVDTLERIADALEIDVKMLFDKELNDALNKCKELL' A
#
# COMPACT_ATOMS: atom_id res chain seq x y z
N MET A 1 -12.14 -1.13 -1.84
CA MET A 1 -10.90 -0.32 -1.90
C MET A 1 -10.05 -0.81 -3.05
N GLU A 2 -9.51 0.12 -3.84
CA GLU A 2 -8.51 -0.19 -4.86
C GLU A 2 -7.16 -0.57 -4.21
N ILE A 3 -6.27 -1.26 -4.93
CA ILE A 3 -4.97 -1.74 -4.40
C ILE A 3 -4.13 -0.59 -3.81
N HIS A 4 -4.09 0.57 -4.48
CA HIS A 4 -3.34 1.73 -3.99
C HIS A 4 -3.89 2.28 -2.67
N GLU A 5 -5.21 2.22 -2.47
CA GLU A 5 -5.85 2.63 -1.21
C GLU A 5 -5.48 1.68 -0.08
N LYS A 6 -5.44 0.37 -0.35
CA LYS A 6 -5.06 -0.65 0.63
C LYS A 6 -3.61 -0.48 1.08
N ILE A 7 -2.69 -0.26 0.14
CA ILE A 7 -1.29 0.03 0.41
C ILE A 7 -1.17 1.24 1.35
N GLU A 8 -1.88 2.33 1.05
CA GLU A 8 -1.82 3.54 1.86
C GLU A 8 -2.43 3.34 3.26
N PHE A 9 -3.54 2.60 3.35
CA PHE A 9 -4.16 2.27 4.62
C PHE A 9 -3.23 1.44 5.51
N ILE A 10 -2.67 0.34 5.00
CA ILE A 10 -1.76 -0.53 5.76
C ILE A 10 -0.54 0.25 6.22
N ARG A 11 0.03 1.10 5.35
CA ARG A 11 1.15 1.99 5.71
C ARG A 11 0.80 2.87 6.92
N GLN A 12 -0.39 3.48 6.93
CA GLN A 12 -0.86 4.33 8.02
C GLN A 12 -1.04 3.55 9.32
N GLN A 13 -1.65 2.35 9.26
CA GLN A 13 -1.81 1.48 10.44
C GLN A 13 -0.45 1.09 11.05
N LYS A 14 0.55 0.85 10.20
CA LYS A 14 1.93 0.57 10.65
C LYS A 14 2.74 1.81 11.04
N GLN A 15 2.17 3.01 10.91
CA GLN A 15 2.83 4.29 11.21
C GLN A 15 4.17 4.50 10.47
N ILE A 16 4.33 3.87 9.30
CA ILE A 16 5.54 3.99 8.47
C ILE A 16 5.40 5.23 7.59
N THR A 17 6.41 6.09 7.50
CA THR A 17 6.34 7.27 6.63
C THR A 17 6.44 6.92 5.15
N LYS A 18 5.89 7.77 4.27
CA LYS A 18 6.03 7.64 2.81
C LYS A 18 7.49 7.61 2.36
N THR A 19 8.33 8.41 3.01
CA THR A 19 9.78 8.46 2.77
C THR A 19 10.48 7.15 3.14
N GLN A 20 10.06 6.49 4.22
CA GLN A 20 10.62 5.18 4.61
C GLN A 20 10.29 4.10 3.58
N ILE A 21 9.05 4.02 3.09
CA ILE A 21 8.68 3.07 2.03
C ILE A 21 9.49 3.34 0.75
N ALA A 22 9.53 4.60 0.31
CA ALA A 22 10.30 5.00 -0.85
C ALA A 22 11.78 4.62 -0.72
N LYS A 23 12.39 4.87 0.46
CA LYS A 23 13.78 4.51 0.75
C LYS A 23 14.01 2.99 0.69
N LYS A 24 13.13 2.19 1.30
CA LYS A 24 13.20 0.72 1.24
C LYS A 24 13.09 0.20 -0.20
N CYS A 25 12.35 0.89 -1.07
CA CYS A 25 12.20 0.55 -2.49
C CYS A 25 13.31 1.14 -3.40
N SER A 26 14.28 1.89 -2.86
CA SER A 26 15.26 2.66 -3.63
C SER A 26 14.61 3.66 -4.61
N LYS A 27 13.57 4.36 -4.15
CA LYS A 27 12.77 5.34 -4.92
C LYS A 27 12.64 6.67 -4.18
N THR A 28 12.01 7.65 -4.84
CA THR A 28 11.73 8.98 -4.28
C THR A 28 10.42 9.02 -3.49
N PRO A 29 10.23 9.93 -2.51
CA PRO A 29 8.95 10.10 -1.83
C PRO A 29 7.79 10.44 -2.79
N ALA A 30 8.08 11.15 -3.88
CA ALA A 30 7.12 11.47 -4.92
C ALA A 30 6.62 10.21 -5.65
N TRP A 31 7.51 9.24 -5.90
CA TRP A 31 7.13 7.95 -6.48
C TRP A 31 6.08 7.24 -5.61
N TYR A 32 6.33 7.10 -4.30
CA TYR A 32 5.35 6.46 -3.41
C TYR A 32 4.05 7.26 -3.34
N THR A 33 4.13 8.60 -3.32
CA THR A 33 2.93 9.47 -3.32
C THR A 33 2.06 9.30 -4.57
N ASN A 34 2.67 9.09 -5.74
CA ASN A 34 1.93 8.83 -6.97
C ASN A 34 1.29 7.43 -6.95
N ILE A 35 2.02 6.43 -6.45
CA ILE A 35 1.50 5.08 -6.26
C ILE A 35 0.29 5.10 -5.32
N SER A 36 0.43 5.69 -4.12
CA SER A 36 -0.62 5.72 -3.10
C SER A 36 -1.87 6.49 -3.52
N LYS A 37 -1.77 7.34 -4.53
CA LYS A 37 -2.87 8.12 -5.12
C LYS A 37 -3.44 7.48 -6.41
N GLY A 38 -2.96 6.30 -6.80
CA GLY A 38 -3.38 5.62 -8.03
C GLY A 38 -2.94 6.33 -9.32
N LYS A 39 -2.00 7.29 -9.26
CA LYS A 39 -1.50 8.04 -10.43
C LYS A 39 -0.49 7.27 -11.26
N THR A 40 0.06 6.19 -10.72
CA THR A 40 1.05 5.34 -11.39
C THR A 40 0.51 3.93 -11.42
N LYS A 41 0.51 3.31 -12.61
CA LYS A 41 0.17 1.90 -12.77
C LYS A 41 1.25 1.07 -12.06
N ILE A 42 0.80 0.14 -11.23
CA ILE A 42 1.67 -0.70 -10.41
C ILE A 42 1.86 -2.03 -11.15
N ASP A 43 3.11 -2.40 -11.42
CA ASP A 43 3.45 -3.75 -11.89
C ASP A 43 3.68 -4.70 -10.70
N VAL A 44 3.78 -6.00 -10.99
CA VAL A 44 3.88 -7.04 -9.95
C VAL A 44 5.15 -6.89 -9.11
N ASP A 45 6.31 -6.62 -9.74
CA ASP A 45 7.58 -6.40 -9.03
C ASP A 45 7.53 -5.18 -8.10
N THR A 46 6.91 -4.09 -8.54
CA THR A 46 6.68 -2.92 -7.69
C THR A 46 5.76 -3.26 -6.52
N LEU A 47 4.70 -4.02 -6.78
CA LEU A 47 3.74 -4.41 -5.75
C LEU A 47 4.41 -5.26 -4.67
N GLU A 48 5.22 -6.24 -5.06
CA GLU A 48 6.00 -7.09 -4.15
C GLU A 48 6.97 -6.27 -3.31
N ARG A 49 7.75 -5.37 -3.92
CA ARG A 49 8.69 -4.50 -3.17
C ARG A 49 7.99 -3.61 -2.15
N ILE A 50 6.79 -3.12 -2.47
CA ILE A 50 5.99 -2.33 -1.54
C ILE A 50 5.46 -3.21 -0.40
N ALA A 51 5.00 -4.43 -0.69
CA ALA A 51 4.58 -5.38 0.34
C ALA A 51 5.73 -5.73 1.29
N ASP A 52 6.94 -5.98 0.76
CA ASP A 52 8.15 -6.20 1.55
C ASP A 52 8.49 -4.97 2.41
N ALA A 53 8.41 -3.77 1.83
CA ALA A 53 8.66 -2.53 2.56
C ALA A 53 7.66 -2.29 3.69
N LEU A 54 6.42 -2.77 3.51
CA LEU A 54 5.35 -2.80 4.49
C LEU A 54 5.43 -3.99 5.44
N GLU A 55 6.34 -4.94 5.25
CA GLU A 55 6.49 -6.15 6.06
C GLU A 55 5.17 -6.95 6.11
N ILE A 56 4.60 -7.22 4.93
CA ILE A 56 3.42 -8.07 4.73
C ILE A 56 3.66 -9.03 3.56
N ASP A 57 2.92 -10.14 3.51
CA ASP A 57 2.83 -10.94 2.29
C ASP A 57 1.96 -10.19 1.25
N VAL A 58 2.42 -10.08 0.01
CA VAL A 58 1.70 -9.42 -1.09
C VAL A 58 0.28 -9.99 -1.29
N LYS A 59 0.06 -11.26 -0.96
CA LYS A 59 -1.25 -11.92 -1.01
C LYS A 59 -2.28 -11.25 -0.11
N MET A 60 -1.85 -10.62 1.00
CA MET A 60 -2.75 -9.91 1.89
C MET A 60 -3.48 -8.78 1.17
N LEU A 61 -2.89 -8.16 0.14
CA LEU A 61 -3.56 -7.11 -0.64
C LEU A 61 -4.76 -7.62 -1.46
N PHE A 62 -4.88 -8.95 -1.61
CA PHE A 62 -5.92 -9.63 -2.37
C PHE A 62 -6.82 -10.50 -1.47
N ASP A 63 -6.52 -10.61 -0.18
CA ASP A 63 -7.29 -11.40 0.76
C ASP A 63 -8.73 -10.87 0.88
N LYS A 64 -9.71 -11.73 0.66
CA LYS A 64 -11.13 -11.34 0.59
C LYS A 64 -11.64 -10.88 1.97
N GLU A 65 -11.30 -11.58 3.03
CA GLU A 65 -11.78 -11.27 4.37
C GLU A 65 -11.16 -9.95 4.85
N LEU A 66 -9.86 -9.74 4.58
CA LEU A 66 -9.22 -8.46 4.83
C LEU A 66 -9.85 -7.34 4.01
N ASN A 67 -10.17 -7.59 2.74
CA ASN A 67 -10.81 -6.59 1.89
C ASN A 67 -12.19 -6.18 2.40
N ASP A 68 -12.99 -7.15 2.86
CA ASP A 68 -14.31 -6.89 3.43
C ASP A 68 -14.19 -6.09 4.74
N ALA A 69 -13.19 -6.40 5.58
CA ALA A 69 -12.90 -5.62 6.78
C ALA A 69 -12.44 -4.18 6.48
N LEU A 70 -11.52 -4.02 5.51
CA LEU A 70 -11.01 -2.72 5.07
C LEU A 70 -12.12 -1.84 4.48
N ASN A 71 -13.03 -2.42 3.69
CA ASN A 71 -14.19 -1.71 3.13
C ASN A 71 -15.11 -1.18 4.24
N LYS A 72 -15.40 -1.98 5.27
CA LYS A 72 -16.18 -1.54 6.44
C LYS A 72 -15.51 -0.38 7.18
N CYS A 73 -14.18 -0.41 7.35
CA CYS A 73 -13.45 0.71 7.96
C CYS A 73 -13.57 2.01 7.13
N LYS A 74 -13.66 1.91 5.80
CA LYS A 74 -13.84 3.08 4.92
C LYS A 74 -15.21 3.72 5.06
N GLU A 75 -16.26 2.94 5.38
CA GLU A 75 -17.62 3.45 5.60
C GLU A 75 -17.77 4.25 6.91
N LEU A 76 -16.77 4.17 7.80
CA LEU A 76 -16.74 4.84 9.10
C LEU A 76 -15.93 6.16 9.10
N LEU A 77 -15.32 6.54 7.98
CA LEU A 77 -14.50 7.75 7.79
C LEU A 77 -15.12 8.67 6.74
#